data_AF-A0A812RRW6-F1
#
_entry.id   AF-A0A812RRW6-F1
#
_cell.length_a   1.000
_cell.length_b   1.000
_cell.length_c   1.000
_cell.angle_alpha   90.00
_cell.angle_beta   90.00
_cell.angle_gamma   90.00
#
_symmetry.space_group_name_H-M   'P 1'
#
loop_
_entity.id
_entity.type
_entity.pdbx_description
1 polymer ?
#
loop_
_entity_poly.entity_id
_entity_poly.type
_entity_poly.pdbx_seq_one_letter_code
_entity_poly.pdbx_strand_id
1 'polypeptide(L)'
;MLRNSLLARGRNVLPDCAAEPNHSEEDSDNDSSSTEVDALRAAWAAGYVTPGFWSPALREAEQRARAKDASFSPEDIASAALLAARILAHLKAAKRQEPSALAAPAAALLSSACDLALHRVSELGPRELGVLVTALAKAGVDDGRLFAALSHQTQQLTARGAEFNHLDLCQLLAALAHFGYRDEMLLQGLTSKVELAFSTYSAKSRDIVLSSLSELDFACAEHPLLSEALKEHELTRGRTTERTQEHMLATEIYPIDARVDQN
;
A
#
# COMPACT_ATOMS: atom_id res chain seq x y z
N MET A 1 38.51 -6.29 74.26
CA MET A 1 37.72 -5.30 75.03
C MET A 1 36.41 -5.06 74.31
N LEU A 2 35.33 -5.08 75.07
CA LEU A 2 33.92 -5.04 74.66
C LEU A 2 33.50 -3.76 73.92
N ARG A 3 32.54 -3.89 72.99
CA ARG A 3 31.32 -3.06 72.85
C ARG A 3 30.43 -3.65 71.73
N ASN A 4 29.34 -4.31 72.11
CA ASN A 4 27.96 -3.80 72.23
C ASN A 4 27.29 -3.60 70.86
N SER A 5 26.37 -4.48 70.43
CA SER A 5 24.98 -4.68 70.87
C SER A 5 23.98 -3.78 70.14
N LEU A 6 23.08 -4.41 69.38
CA LEU A 6 21.66 -4.06 69.13
C LEU A 6 21.10 -5.23 68.27
N LEU A 7 20.41 -6.24 68.81
CA LEU A 7 18.97 -6.28 69.14
C LEU A 7 18.10 -5.58 68.07
N ALA A 8 17.00 -6.11 67.55
CA ALA A 8 16.32 -7.40 67.57
C ALA A 8 15.05 -7.19 66.71
N ARG A 9 14.57 -8.26 66.06
CA ARG A 9 13.18 -8.56 65.60
C ARG A 9 13.29 -9.25 64.24
N GLY A 10 12.81 -10.46 64.01
CA GLY A 10 11.94 -11.31 64.78
C GLY A 10 11.08 -12.11 63.81
N ARG A 11 11.02 -13.43 64.05
CA ARG A 11 10.08 -14.46 63.57
C ARG A 11 10.40 -15.27 62.31
N ASN A 12 10.73 -16.53 62.64
CA ASN A 12 10.11 -17.79 62.19
C ASN A 12 10.49 -18.33 60.80
N VAL A 13 11.35 -19.36 60.76
CA VAL A 13 11.05 -20.82 60.75
C VAL A 13 10.76 -21.33 59.32
N LEU A 14 11.83 -21.80 58.66
CA LEU A 14 12.08 -23.11 57.98
C LEU A 14 10.87 -23.97 57.49
N PRO A 15 11.01 -24.90 56.51
CA PRO A 15 12.26 -25.53 56.02
C PRO A 15 12.41 -25.71 54.49
N ASP A 16 13.62 -26.10 54.16
CA ASP A 16 14.11 -26.72 52.93
C ASP A 16 13.33 -28.01 52.57
N CYS A 17 12.84 -28.12 51.33
CA CYS A 17 12.37 -29.37 50.73
C CYS A 17 12.57 -29.28 49.21
N ALA A 18 13.55 -30.03 48.71
CA ALA A 18 13.77 -30.32 47.31
C ALA A 18 12.58 -31.02 46.66
N ALA A 19 12.19 -30.58 45.44
CA ALA A 19 11.49 -31.39 44.44
C ALA A 19 11.57 -30.73 43.05
N GLU A 20 12.34 -31.40 42.17
CA GLU A 20 12.22 -31.56 40.72
C GLU A 20 12.13 -30.35 39.75
N PRO A 21 12.93 -30.35 38.65
CA PRO A 21 12.80 -29.40 37.57
C PRO A 21 11.68 -29.86 36.63
N ASN A 22 10.55 -29.15 36.62
CA ASN A 22 9.61 -29.26 35.52
C ASN A 22 10.24 -28.60 34.29
N HIS A 23 10.66 -29.43 33.35
CA HIS A 23 10.78 -29.06 31.95
C HIS A 23 9.40 -28.60 31.48
N SER A 24 9.30 -27.31 31.22
CA SER A 24 8.26 -26.73 30.37
C SER A 24 9.03 -25.87 29.37
N GLU A 25 9.53 -26.54 28.32
CA GLU A 25 9.89 -25.87 27.08
C GLU A 25 8.58 -25.27 26.55
N GLU A 26 8.32 -24.03 26.92
CA GLU A 26 7.27 -23.23 26.32
C GLU A 26 7.73 -22.85 24.90
N ASP A 27 7.01 -23.40 23.95
CA ASP A 27 6.91 -23.04 22.55
C ASP A 27 7.21 -21.55 22.29
N SER A 28 8.40 -21.28 21.75
CA SER A 28 8.82 -19.98 21.23
C SER A 28 9.20 -20.11 19.76
N ASP A 29 8.36 -20.75 18.97
CA ASP A 29 8.51 -20.82 17.51
C ASP A 29 7.29 -20.20 16.84
N ASN A 30 7.18 -18.87 16.85
CA ASN A 30 6.18 -18.21 15.99
C ASN A 30 6.56 -16.81 15.47
N ASP A 31 7.84 -16.49 15.32
CA ASP A 31 8.28 -15.16 14.82
C ASP A 31 9.14 -15.22 13.53
N SER A 32 9.27 -16.39 12.91
CA SER A 32 10.26 -16.63 11.84
C SER A 32 9.76 -16.42 10.40
N SER A 33 8.49 -16.09 10.16
CA SER A 33 7.92 -16.10 8.79
C SER A 33 8.22 -14.85 7.95
N SER A 34 8.45 -13.68 8.57
CA SER A 34 8.59 -12.37 7.87
C SER A 34 10.00 -12.02 7.38
N THR A 35 11.03 -12.80 7.74
CA THR A 35 12.42 -12.30 7.74
C THR A 35 13.06 -12.14 6.35
N GLU A 36 12.67 -12.95 5.36
CA GLU A 36 13.37 -12.98 4.05
C GLU A 36 13.04 -11.76 3.20
N VAL A 37 11.74 -11.49 2.95
CA VAL A 37 11.31 -10.33 2.16
C VAL A 37 11.67 -9.03 2.87
N ASP A 38 11.66 -9.05 4.22
CA ASP A 38 12.15 -7.94 5.03
C ASP A 38 13.63 -7.65 4.79
N ALA A 39 14.47 -8.68 4.79
CA ALA A 39 15.89 -8.56 4.52
C ALA A 39 16.15 -8.00 3.11
N LEU A 40 15.39 -8.46 2.11
CA LEU A 40 15.46 -7.92 0.75
C LEU A 40 15.04 -6.44 0.72
N ARG A 41 13.94 -6.08 1.37
CA ARG A 41 13.50 -4.68 1.44
C ARG A 41 14.55 -3.79 2.09
N ALA A 42 15.18 -4.26 3.18
CA ALA A 42 16.26 -3.56 3.86
C ALA A 42 17.50 -3.41 2.97
N ALA A 43 17.88 -4.46 2.23
CA ALA A 43 18.98 -4.41 1.26
C ALA A 43 18.72 -3.38 0.15
N TRP A 44 17.48 -3.31 -0.35
CA TRP A 44 17.09 -2.29 -1.33
C TRP A 44 17.18 -0.87 -0.75
N ALA A 45 16.68 -0.68 0.47
CA ALA A 45 16.72 0.61 1.16
C ALA A 45 18.15 1.09 1.44
N ALA A 46 19.08 0.17 1.70
CA ALA A 46 20.50 0.46 1.87
C ALA A 46 21.24 0.73 0.55
N GLY A 47 20.57 0.63 -0.61
CA GLY A 47 21.15 0.95 -1.91
C GLY A 47 22.00 -0.16 -2.52
N TYR A 48 21.88 -1.41 -2.05
CA TYR A 48 22.51 -2.55 -2.72
C TYR A 48 21.82 -2.80 -4.06
N VAL A 49 22.57 -2.83 -5.17
CA VAL A 49 22.02 -3.10 -6.53
C VAL A 49 22.86 -4.15 -7.28
N THR A 50 23.66 -4.95 -6.57
CA THR A 50 24.54 -5.95 -7.20
C THR A 50 23.74 -7.09 -7.82
N PRO A 51 23.81 -7.32 -9.15
CA PRO A 51 22.94 -8.30 -9.80
C PRO A 51 23.13 -9.75 -9.32
N GLY A 52 24.35 -10.11 -8.90
CA GLY A 52 24.66 -11.45 -8.39
C GLY A 52 24.02 -11.80 -7.06
N PHE A 53 23.67 -10.79 -6.24
CA PHE A 53 22.90 -10.97 -5.01
C PHE A 53 21.40 -11.02 -5.31
N TRP A 54 20.92 -10.06 -6.11
CA TRP A 54 19.50 -9.86 -6.32
C TRP A 54 18.86 -10.91 -7.24
N SER A 55 19.54 -11.40 -8.27
CA SER A 55 18.91 -12.34 -9.21
C SER A 55 18.52 -13.67 -8.56
N PRO A 56 19.38 -14.32 -7.76
CA PRO A 56 19.01 -15.54 -7.03
C PRO A 56 17.93 -15.27 -5.98
N ALA A 57 18.06 -14.21 -5.18
CA ALA A 57 17.11 -13.89 -4.12
C ALA A 57 15.69 -13.60 -4.64
N LEU A 58 15.58 -12.86 -5.75
CA LEU A 58 14.28 -12.61 -6.37
C LEU A 58 13.65 -13.89 -6.93
N ARG A 59 14.46 -14.84 -7.43
CA ARG A 59 13.98 -16.13 -7.92
C ARG A 59 13.51 -17.03 -6.78
N GLU A 60 14.20 -17.02 -5.63
CA GLU A 60 13.80 -17.78 -4.46
C GLU A 60 12.46 -17.30 -3.91
N ALA A 61 12.32 -15.98 -3.70
CA ALA A 61 11.05 -15.37 -3.31
C ALA A 61 9.94 -15.66 -4.34
N GLU A 62 10.26 -15.63 -5.63
CA GLU A 62 9.31 -15.93 -6.71
C GLU A 62 8.86 -17.38 -6.70
N GLN A 63 9.78 -18.33 -6.47
CA GLN A 63 9.46 -19.75 -6.36
C GLN A 63 8.55 -20.03 -5.18
N ARG A 64 8.79 -19.39 -4.02
CA ARG A 64 7.93 -19.53 -2.83
C ARG A 64 6.52 -18.97 -3.09
N ALA A 65 6.44 -17.77 -3.69
CA ALA A 65 5.17 -17.17 -4.07
C ALA A 65 4.40 -18.06 -5.07
N ARG A 66 5.09 -18.58 -6.09
CA ARG A 66 4.53 -19.49 -7.10
C ARG A 66 4.08 -20.82 -6.51
N ALA A 67 4.84 -21.37 -5.58
CA ALA A 67 4.51 -22.59 -4.86
C ALA A 67 3.31 -22.41 -3.91
N LYS A 68 2.83 -21.18 -3.72
CA LYS A 68 1.76 -20.82 -2.78
C LYS A 68 2.09 -21.30 -1.37
N ASP A 69 3.36 -21.16 -1.01
CA ASP A 69 3.88 -21.55 0.29
C ASP A 69 3.07 -20.84 1.40
N ALA A 70 2.48 -21.63 2.30
CA ALA A 70 1.65 -21.11 3.39
C ALA A 70 2.45 -20.24 4.38
N SER A 71 3.77 -20.45 4.45
CA SER A 71 4.66 -19.64 5.28
C SER A 71 4.94 -18.25 4.71
N PHE A 72 4.60 -18.01 3.44
CA PHE A 72 4.71 -16.70 2.80
C PHE A 72 3.53 -15.83 3.26
N SER A 73 3.76 -14.92 4.20
CA SER A 73 2.68 -14.18 4.87
C SER A 73 1.97 -13.18 3.94
N PRO A 74 0.77 -12.68 4.30
CA PRO A 74 0.12 -11.58 3.59
C PRO A 74 1.01 -10.33 3.45
N GLU A 75 1.81 -10.03 4.47
CA GLU A 75 2.79 -8.94 4.44
C GLU A 75 3.92 -9.20 3.44
N ASP A 76 4.41 -10.45 3.34
CA ASP A 76 5.41 -10.85 2.36
C ASP A 76 4.89 -10.70 0.93
N ILE A 77 3.63 -11.06 0.68
CA ILE A 77 2.98 -10.89 -0.63
C ILE A 77 3.02 -9.42 -1.06
N ALA A 78 2.50 -8.53 -0.21
CA ALA A 78 2.45 -7.11 -0.52
C ALA A 78 3.85 -6.49 -0.64
N SER A 79 4.77 -6.89 0.25
CA SER A 79 6.15 -6.41 0.26
C SER A 79 6.95 -6.87 -0.95
N ALA A 80 6.81 -8.12 -1.36
CA ALA A 80 7.47 -8.68 -2.53
C ALA A 80 6.98 -7.99 -3.81
N ALA A 81 5.66 -7.79 -3.94
CA ALA A 81 5.09 -7.03 -5.05
C ALA A 81 5.66 -5.60 -5.10
N LEU A 82 5.68 -4.89 -3.97
CA LEU A 82 6.19 -3.51 -3.92
C LEU A 82 7.70 -3.43 -4.20
N LEU A 83 8.48 -4.37 -3.69
CA LEU A 83 9.92 -4.45 -3.96
C LEU A 83 10.17 -4.68 -5.45
N ALA A 84 9.51 -5.67 -6.05
CA ALA A 84 9.61 -5.96 -7.47
C ALA A 84 9.21 -4.75 -8.33
N ALA A 85 8.11 -4.08 -8.00
CA ALA A 85 7.65 -2.87 -8.69
C ALA A 85 8.67 -1.73 -8.59
N ARG A 86 9.31 -1.54 -7.43
CA ARG A 86 10.36 -0.52 -7.24
C ARG A 86 11.60 -0.82 -8.07
N ILE A 87 12.02 -2.08 -8.13
CA ILE A 87 13.15 -2.50 -8.97
C ILE A 87 12.82 -2.19 -10.44
N LEU A 88 11.66 -2.63 -10.94
CA LEU A 88 11.23 -2.37 -12.31
C LEU A 88 11.15 -0.88 -12.64
N ALA A 89 10.57 -0.07 -11.74
CA ALA A 89 10.50 1.38 -11.90
C ALA A 89 11.89 2.03 -11.93
N HIS A 90 12.81 1.60 -11.06
CA HIS A 90 14.19 2.08 -11.04
C HIS A 90 14.91 1.76 -12.36
N LEU A 91 14.74 0.54 -12.87
CA LEU A 91 15.32 0.12 -14.15
C LEU A 91 14.75 0.92 -15.33
N LYS A 92 13.44 1.19 -15.34
CA LYS A 92 12.78 2.04 -16.36
C LYS A 92 13.31 3.47 -16.34
N ALA A 93 13.51 4.04 -15.15
CA ALA A 93 14.05 5.39 -14.98
C ALA A 93 15.53 5.51 -15.40
N ALA A 94 16.32 4.45 -15.24
CA ALA A 94 17.75 4.44 -15.51
C ALA A 94 18.13 4.58 -17.02
N LYS A 95 17.18 4.54 -17.96
CA LYS A 95 17.37 4.73 -19.43
C LYS A 95 18.51 3.89 -20.08
N ARG A 96 19.01 2.84 -19.43
CA ARG A 96 20.10 2.01 -19.99
C ARG A 96 19.51 0.90 -20.87
N GLN A 97 19.99 0.83 -22.11
CA GLN A 97 19.61 -0.09 -23.19
C GLN A 97 19.93 -1.58 -22.95
N GLU A 98 20.21 -1.98 -21.71
CA GLU A 98 20.47 -3.37 -21.36
C GLU A 98 19.27 -3.89 -20.56
N PRO A 99 18.71 -5.07 -20.89
CA PRO A 99 17.82 -5.77 -19.98
C PRO A 99 18.65 -6.09 -18.73
N SER A 100 18.60 -5.20 -17.74
CA SER A 100 19.22 -5.41 -16.44
C SER A 100 18.87 -6.81 -15.98
N ALA A 101 19.87 -7.59 -15.57
CA ALA A 101 19.69 -8.99 -15.15
C ALA A 101 18.59 -9.17 -14.07
N LEU A 102 18.16 -8.07 -13.44
CA LEU A 102 17.10 -8.01 -12.44
C LEU A 102 15.69 -7.80 -13.00
N ALA A 103 15.54 -7.34 -14.25
CA ALA A 103 14.24 -7.06 -14.84
C ALA A 103 13.35 -8.30 -14.91
N ALA A 104 13.87 -9.41 -15.46
CA ALA A 104 13.11 -10.64 -15.61
C ALA A 104 12.75 -11.30 -14.26
N PRO A 105 13.69 -11.47 -13.29
CA PRO A 105 13.35 -11.96 -11.96
C PRO A 105 12.36 -11.07 -11.21
N ALA A 106 12.50 -9.74 -11.28
CA ALA A 106 11.56 -8.82 -10.64
C ALA A 106 10.17 -8.89 -11.25
N ALA A 107 10.05 -8.94 -12.58
CA ALA A 107 8.76 -9.12 -13.25
C ALA A 107 8.09 -10.45 -12.90
N ALA A 108 8.86 -11.55 -12.83
CA ALA A 108 8.34 -12.85 -12.43
C ALA A 108 7.86 -12.87 -10.97
N LEU A 109 8.61 -12.24 -10.06
CA LEU A 109 8.22 -12.09 -8.66
C LEU A 109 6.93 -11.27 -8.53
N LEU A 110 6.83 -10.14 -9.24
CA LEU A 110 5.62 -9.32 -9.23
C LEU A 110 4.39 -10.11 -9.70
N SER A 111 4.50 -10.81 -10.83
CA SER A 111 3.40 -11.65 -11.34
C SER A 111 3.00 -12.72 -10.33
N SER A 112 3.96 -13.45 -9.76
CA SER A 112 3.67 -14.53 -8.82
C SER A 112 3.08 -13.99 -7.50
N ALA A 113 3.52 -12.82 -7.04
CA ALA A 113 2.94 -12.15 -5.88
C ALA A 113 1.50 -11.68 -6.16
N CYS A 114 1.21 -11.14 -7.35
CA CYS A 114 -0.14 -10.77 -7.76
C CYS A 114 -1.07 -11.99 -7.85
N ASP A 115 -0.62 -13.08 -8.44
CA ASP A 115 -1.38 -14.33 -8.50
C ASP A 115 -1.67 -14.89 -7.10
N LEU A 116 -0.67 -14.87 -6.21
CA LEU A 116 -0.83 -15.31 -4.84
C LEU A 116 -1.77 -14.38 -4.05
N ALA A 117 -1.66 -13.06 -4.23
CA ALA A 117 -2.57 -12.08 -3.65
C ALA A 117 -4.02 -12.32 -4.08
N LEU A 118 -4.24 -12.64 -5.36
CA LEU A 118 -5.58 -12.97 -5.87
C LEU A 118 -6.13 -14.25 -5.21
N HIS A 119 -5.28 -15.27 -5.01
CA HIS A 119 -5.66 -16.51 -4.34
C HIS A 119 -5.95 -16.36 -2.85
N ARG A 120 -5.27 -15.43 -2.17
CA ARG A 120 -5.36 -15.21 -0.72
C ARG A 120 -5.92 -13.82 -0.38
N VAL A 121 -6.76 -13.27 -1.25
CA VAL A 121 -7.26 -11.90 -1.12
C VAL A 121 -8.01 -11.67 0.20
N SER A 122 -8.70 -12.69 0.71
CA SER A 122 -9.43 -12.65 1.97
C SER A 122 -8.54 -12.47 3.21
N GLU A 123 -7.24 -12.78 3.09
CA GLU A 123 -6.25 -12.68 4.15
C GLU A 123 -5.56 -11.30 4.17
N LEU A 124 -5.73 -10.50 3.12
CA LEU A 124 -5.13 -9.18 3.01
C LEU A 124 -5.88 -8.18 3.90
N GLY A 125 -5.14 -7.51 4.79
CA GLY A 125 -5.63 -6.42 5.61
C GLY A 125 -5.49 -5.05 4.94
N PRO A 126 -5.96 -3.98 5.60
CA PRO A 126 -5.90 -2.61 5.08
C PRO A 126 -4.50 -2.18 4.61
N ARG A 127 -3.48 -2.50 5.40
CA ARG A 127 -2.07 -2.17 5.10
C ARG A 127 -1.59 -2.92 3.86
N GLU A 128 -1.83 -4.23 3.78
CA GLU A 128 -1.40 -5.07 2.67
C GLU A 128 -2.07 -4.63 1.36
N LEU A 129 -3.36 -4.28 1.42
CA LEU A 129 -4.10 -3.73 0.28
C LEU A 129 -3.47 -2.42 -0.21
N GLY A 130 -3.22 -1.46 0.68
CA GLY A 130 -2.58 -0.19 0.33
C GLY A 130 -1.19 -0.36 -0.29
N VAL A 131 -0.36 -1.24 0.29
CA VAL A 131 0.97 -1.57 -0.23
C VAL A 131 0.89 -2.23 -1.61
N LEU A 132 -0.03 -3.19 -1.79
CA LEU A 132 -0.19 -3.93 -3.03
C LEU A 132 -0.69 -3.03 -4.18
N VAL A 133 -1.71 -2.20 -3.97
CA VAL A 133 -2.18 -1.29 -5.03
C VAL A 133 -1.12 -0.25 -5.40
N THR A 134 -0.29 0.17 -4.43
CA THR A 134 0.86 1.04 -4.68
C THR A 134 1.90 0.33 -5.56
N ALA A 135 2.12 -0.97 -5.33
CA ALA A 135 3.01 -1.78 -6.16
C ALA A 135 2.50 -1.86 -7.60
N LEU A 136 1.20 -2.14 -7.78
CA LEU A 136 0.55 -2.20 -9.10
C LEU A 136 0.69 -0.86 -9.85
N ALA A 137 0.35 0.26 -9.20
CA ALA A 137 0.47 1.59 -9.80
C ALA A 137 1.92 1.92 -10.19
N LYS A 138 2.90 1.57 -9.36
CA LYS A 138 4.32 1.79 -9.67
C LYS A 138 4.82 0.96 -10.84
N ALA A 139 4.34 -0.27 -10.96
CA ALA A 139 4.69 -1.16 -12.06
C ALA A 139 3.88 -0.89 -13.34
N GLY A 140 2.79 -0.11 -13.24
CA GLY A 140 1.85 0.08 -14.34
C GLY A 140 1.10 -1.21 -14.70
N VAL A 141 0.87 -2.08 -13.72
CA VAL A 141 0.15 -3.35 -13.92
C VAL A 141 -1.34 -3.10 -13.72
N ASP A 142 -2.06 -3.03 -14.83
CA ASP A 142 -3.52 -2.96 -14.87
C ASP A 142 -4.11 -4.38 -14.96
N ASP A 143 -4.31 -5.02 -13.81
CA ASP A 143 -5.00 -6.32 -13.71
C ASP A 143 -6.41 -6.11 -13.14
N GLY A 144 -7.39 -5.99 -14.04
CA GLY A 144 -8.78 -5.78 -13.67
C GLY A 144 -9.37 -6.87 -12.77
N ARG A 145 -8.89 -8.13 -12.84
CA ARG A 145 -9.37 -9.21 -11.96
C ARG A 145 -8.85 -9.02 -10.54
N LEU A 146 -7.58 -8.65 -10.41
CA LEU A 146 -6.99 -8.33 -9.11
C LEU A 146 -7.64 -7.07 -8.53
N PHE A 147 -7.81 -6.00 -9.31
CA PHE A 147 -8.48 -4.78 -8.82
C PHE A 147 -9.92 -5.05 -8.36
N ALA A 148 -10.69 -5.85 -9.10
CA ALA A 148 -12.04 -6.23 -8.66
C ALA A 148 -12.02 -7.01 -7.33
N ALA A 149 -11.08 -7.95 -7.18
CA ALA A 149 -10.93 -8.71 -5.94
C ALA A 149 -10.50 -7.83 -4.75
N LEU A 150 -9.56 -6.91 -4.98
CA LEU A 150 -9.09 -5.95 -3.97
C LEU A 150 -10.20 -4.94 -3.59
N SER A 151 -10.99 -4.46 -4.57
CA SER A 151 -12.16 -3.60 -4.30
C SER A 151 -13.14 -4.31 -3.38
N HIS A 152 -13.55 -5.53 -3.76
CA HIS A 152 -14.48 -6.32 -2.98
C HIS A 152 -13.97 -6.60 -1.55
N GLN A 153 -12.70 -6.98 -1.41
CA GLN A 153 -12.10 -7.17 -0.08
C GLN A 153 -12.07 -5.87 0.74
N THR A 154 -11.74 -4.73 0.12
CA THR A 154 -11.74 -3.42 0.79
C THR A 154 -13.14 -3.03 1.27
N GLN A 155 -14.17 -3.28 0.46
CA GLN A 155 -15.57 -3.09 0.84
C GLN A 155 -15.95 -3.99 2.03
N GLN A 156 -15.57 -5.27 2.00
CA GLN A 156 -15.83 -6.20 3.11
C GLN A 156 -15.15 -5.75 4.42
N LEU A 157 -13.88 -5.35 4.35
CA LEU A 157 -13.16 -4.84 5.51
C LEU A 157 -13.80 -3.56 6.05
N THR A 158 -14.20 -2.66 5.17
CA THR A 158 -14.90 -1.41 5.54
C THR A 158 -16.23 -1.72 6.24
N ALA A 159 -17.02 -2.65 5.69
CA ALA A 159 -18.30 -3.08 6.26
C ALA A 159 -18.15 -3.78 7.62
N ARG A 160 -17.04 -4.50 7.83
CA ARG A 160 -16.69 -5.15 9.12
C ARG A 160 -16.09 -4.18 10.14
N GLY A 161 -15.91 -2.91 9.79
CA GLY A 161 -15.36 -1.91 10.68
C GLY A 161 -13.84 -1.99 10.84
N ALA A 162 -13.11 -2.59 9.90
CA ALA A 162 -11.66 -2.59 9.92
C ALA A 162 -11.12 -1.14 9.98
N GLU A 163 -10.03 -0.97 10.73
CA GLU A 163 -9.34 0.30 10.84
C GLU A 163 -8.38 0.49 9.68
N PHE A 164 -8.64 1.51 8.86
CA PHE A 164 -7.71 1.97 7.84
C PHE A 164 -6.98 3.18 8.38
N ASN A 165 -5.64 3.14 8.32
CA ASN A 165 -4.88 4.34 8.65
C ASN A 165 -4.92 5.33 7.46
N HIS A 166 -4.48 6.57 7.69
CA HIS A 166 -4.52 7.60 6.65
C HIS A 166 -3.64 7.28 5.43
N LEU A 167 -2.53 6.56 5.62
CA LEU A 167 -1.63 6.17 4.53
C LEU A 167 -2.28 5.10 3.64
N ASP A 168 -2.94 4.11 4.24
CA ASP A 168 -3.65 3.05 3.50
C ASP A 168 -4.72 3.67 2.59
N LEU A 169 -5.52 4.60 3.14
CA LEU A 169 -6.56 5.32 2.39
C LEU A 169 -5.99 6.16 1.25
N CYS A 170 -4.89 6.89 1.50
CA CYS A 170 -4.20 7.66 0.47
C CYS A 170 -3.67 6.75 -0.65
N GLN A 171 -3.08 5.61 -0.30
CA GLN A 171 -2.54 4.65 -1.27
C GLN A 171 -3.62 4.02 -2.12
N LEU A 172 -4.75 3.63 -1.51
CA LEU A 172 -5.92 3.13 -2.21
C LEU A 172 -6.45 4.16 -3.19
N LEU A 173 -6.79 5.37 -2.72
CA LEU A 173 -7.36 6.42 -3.58
C LEU A 173 -6.41 6.81 -4.72
N ALA A 174 -5.11 6.98 -4.44
CA ALA A 174 -4.13 7.33 -5.47
C ALA A 174 -3.96 6.23 -6.52
N ALA A 175 -3.98 4.96 -6.12
CA ALA A 175 -3.89 3.86 -7.06
C ALA A 175 -5.17 3.74 -7.91
N LEU A 176 -6.34 3.91 -7.30
CA LEU A 176 -7.61 3.92 -8.04
C LEU A 176 -7.64 5.04 -9.08
N ALA A 177 -7.22 6.25 -8.70
CA ALA A 177 -7.10 7.39 -9.61
C ALA A 177 -6.10 7.12 -10.74
N HIS A 178 -4.92 6.57 -10.42
CA HIS A 178 -3.89 6.23 -11.40
C HIS A 178 -4.40 5.31 -12.52
N PHE A 179 -5.23 4.32 -12.20
CA PHE A 179 -5.83 3.41 -13.17
C PHE A 179 -7.20 3.88 -13.70
N GLY A 180 -7.76 4.97 -13.15
CA GLY A 180 -9.12 5.41 -13.44
C GLY A 180 -10.19 4.38 -13.01
N TYR A 181 -9.90 3.56 -11.99
CA TYR A 181 -10.83 2.55 -11.49
C TYR A 181 -11.89 3.21 -10.60
N ARG A 182 -13.12 3.26 -11.12
CA ARG A 182 -14.25 3.94 -10.47
C ARG A 182 -15.32 2.93 -10.04
N ASP A 183 -15.29 2.56 -8.77
CA ASP A 183 -16.32 1.78 -8.09
C ASP A 183 -16.99 2.68 -7.04
N GLU A 184 -18.22 3.12 -7.33
CA GLU A 184 -18.95 4.09 -6.50
C GLU A 184 -19.11 3.62 -5.05
N MET A 185 -19.38 2.33 -4.84
CA MET A 185 -19.57 1.77 -3.50
C MET A 185 -18.26 1.74 -2.72
N LEU A 186 -17.16 1.38 -3.40
CA LEU A 186 -15.83 1.45 -2.80
C LEU A 186 -15.47 2.90 -2.45
N LEU A 187 -15.63 3.82 -3.40
CA LEU A 187 -15.26 5.22 -3.23
C LEU A 187 -16.05 5.86 -2.09
N GLN A 188 -17.37 5.66 -2.03
CA GLN A 188 -18.21 6.14 -0.93
C GLN A 188 -17.75 5.61 0.43
N GLY A 189 -17.37 4.32 0.51
CA GLY A 189 -16.84 3.71 1.73
C GLY A 189 -15.50 4.33 2.16
N LEU A 190 -14.58 4.53 1.21
CA LEU A 190 -13.28 5.13 1.46
C LEU A 190 -13.40 6.62 1.83
N THR A 191 -14.20 7.40 1.11
CA THR A 191 -14.40 8.82 1.40
C THR A 191 -15.08 9.03 2.74
N SER A 192 -16.01 8.15 3.14
CA SER A 192 -16.60 8.18 4.48
C SER A 192 -15.53 8.02 5.57
N LYS A 193 -14.58 7.09 5.39
CA LYS A 193 -13.47 6.90 6.33
C LYS A 193 -12.51 8.09 6.33
N VAL A 194 -12.23 8.67 5.17
CA VAL A 194 -11.39 9.87 5.05
C VAL A 194 -12.03 11.06 5.75
N GLU A 195 -13.31 11.33 5.51
CA GLU A 195 -14.06 12.46 6.10
C GLU A 195 -13.93 12.49 7.63
N LEU A 196 -14.06 11.34 8.28
CA LEU A 196 -13.97 11.19 9.73
C LEU A 196 -12.63 11.65 10.32
N ALA A 197 -11.54 11.56 9.53
CA ALA A 197 -10.19 11.85 10.00
C ALA A 197 -9.50 12.97 9.19
N PHE A 198 -10.18 13.60 8.23
CA PHE A 198 -9.57 14.50 7.25
C PHE A 198 -8.85 15.69 7.88
N SER A 199 -9.39 16.23 8.97
CA SER A 199 -8.78 17.30 9.75
C SER A 199 -7.45 16.91 10.41
N THR A 200 -7.19 15.63 10.63
CA THR A 200 -5.94 15.11 11.20
C THR A 200 -4.86 14.85 10.15
N TYR A 201 -5.22 14.88 8.86
CA TYR A 201 -4.30 14.54 7.79
C TYR A 201 -3.25 15.64 7.61
N SER A 202 -2.03 15.21 7.26
CA SER A 202 -0.99 16.13 6.81
C SER A 202 -1.40 16.84 5.52
N ALA A 203 -0.83 18.02 5.25
CA ALA A 203 -1.08 18.76 4.01
C ALA A 203 -0.84 17.90 2.76
N LYS A 204 0.23 17.07 2.77
CA LYS A 204 0.55 16.15 1.69
C LYS A 204 -0.52 15.06 1.51
N SER A 205 -1.01 14.48 2.60
CA SER A 205 -2.05 13.45 2.56
C SER A 205 -3.38 14.02 2.04
N ARG A 206 -3.75 15.23 2.48
CA ARG A 206 -4.93 15.92 1.95
C ARG A 206 -4.79 16.18 0.46
N ASP A 207 -3.62 16.65 0.00
CA ASP A 207 -3.37 16.90 -1.42
C ASP A 207 -3.53 15.63 -2.27
N ILE A 208 -3.00 14.49 -1.79
CA ILE A 208 -3.15 13.19 -2.46
C ILE A 208 -4.62 12.78 -2.54
N VAL A 209 -5.38 12.87 -1.44
CA VAL A 209 -6.81 12.55 -1.43
C VAL A 209 -7.57 13.42 -2.42
N LEU A 210 -7.41 14.74 -2.35
CA LEU A 210 -8.18 15.68 -3.17
C LEU A 210 -7.84 15.56 -4.65
N SER A 211 -6.55 15.41 -5.00
CA SER A 211 -6.15 15.14 -6.38
C SER A 211 -6.71 13.82 -6.90
N SER A 212 -6.65 12.74 -6.10
CA SER A 212 -7.21 11.44 -6.49
C SER A 212 -8.72 11.52 -6.73
N LEU A 213 -9.46 12.21 -5.86
CA LEU A 213 -10.91 12.38 -6.00
C LEU A 213 -11.29 13.25 -7.20
N SER A 214 -10.50 14.29 -7.49
CA SER A 214 -10.68 15.14 -8.67
C SER A 214 -10.40 14.37 -9.96
N GLU A 215 -9.32 13.57 -10.01
CA GLU A 215 -8.98 12.71 -11.14
C GLU A 215 -10.06 11.64 -11.42
N LEU A 216 -10.71 11.14 -10.37
CA LEU A 216 -11.81 10.18 -10.47
C LEU A 216 -13.17 10.83 -10.79
N ASP A 217 -13.25 12.17 -10.80
CA ASP A 217 -14.48 12.96 -10.90
C ASP A 217 -15.56 12.44 -9.93
N PHE A 218 -15.15 12.18 -8.67
CA PHE A 218 -16.04 11.65 -7.64
C PHE A 218 -16.73 12.77 -6.86
N ALA A 219 -18.06 12.71 -6.79
CA ALA A 219 -18.87 13.73 -6.12
C ALA A 219 -19.03 13.42 -4.62
N CYS A 220 -18.31 14.17 -3.77
CA CYS A 220 -18.39 14.05 -2.31
C CYS A 220 -19.65 14.71 -1.70
N ALA A 221 -20.82 14.62 -2.32
CA ALA A 221 -22.01 15.37 -1.88
C ALA A 221 -22.44 15.06 -0.43
N GLU A 222 -22.19 13.84 0.04
CA GLU A 222 -22.52 13.37 1.39
C GLU A 222 -21.43 13.69 2.44
N HIS A 223 -20.30 14.27 2.02
CA HIS A 223 -19.13 14.54 2.84
C HIS A 223 -18.80 16.04 2.79
N PRO A 224 -19.41 16.87 3.63
CA PRO A 224 -19.35 18.33 3.50
C PRO A 224 -17.92 18.88 3.61
N LEU A 225 -17.08 18.34 4.50
CA LEU A 225 -15.70 18.82 4.66
C LEU A 225 -14.86 18.49 3.42
N LEU A 226 -14.94 17.25 2.94
CA LEU A 226 -14.28 16.85 1.70
C LEU A 226 -14.84 17.58 0.48
N SER A 227 -16.16 17.81 0.40
CA SER A 227 -16.80 18.53 -0.70
C SER A 227 -16.31 19.97 -0.81
N GLU A 228 -16.21 20.67 0.31
CA GLU A 228 -15.69 22.03 0.36
C GLU A 228 -14.19 22.07 0.02
N ALA A 229 -13.40 21.19 0.63
CA ALA A 229 -11.97 21.11 0.37
C ALA A 229 -11.64 20.73 -1.08
N LEU A 230 -12.45 19.85 -1.70
CA LEU A 230 -12.30 19.46 -3.10
C LEU A 230 -12.61 20.62 -4.04
N LYS A 231 -13.66 21.40 -3.77
CA LYS A 231 -13.96 22.62 -4.55
C LYS A 231 -12.84 23.64 -4.46
N GLU A 232 -12.32 23.89 -3.25
CA GLU A 232 -11.19 24.81 -3.07
C GLU A 232 -9.93 24.32 -3.81
N HIS A 233 -9.65 23.02 -3.75
CA HIS A 233 -8.54 22.39 -4.47
C HIS A 233 -8.69 22.55 -5.99
N GLU A 234 -9.86 22.26 -6.55
CA GLU A 234 -10.15 22.40 -7.99
C GLU A 234 -10.10 23.87 -8.45
N LEU A 235 -10.54 24.82 -7.61
CA LEU A 235 -10.42 26.25 -7.91
C LEU A 235 -8.97 26.72 -7.93
N THR A 236 -8.14 26.18 -7.04
CA THR A 236 -6.74 26.61 -6.90
C THR A 236 -5.83 25.98 -7.93
N ARG A 237 -6.02 24.68 -8.23
CA ARG A 237 -5.13 23.91 -9.12
C ARG A 237 -5.71 23.68 -10.52
N GLY A 238 -6.98 24.02 -10.74
CA GLY A 238 -7.72 23.59 -11.91
C GLY A 238 -8.15 22.12 -11.78
N ARG A 239 -9.13 21.70 -12.58
CA ARG A 239 -9.44 20.27 -12.73
C ARG A 239 -8.33 19.62 -13.55
N THR A 240 -7.55 18.75 -12.91
CA THR A 240 -6.61 17.84 -13.57
C THR A 240 -7.38 16.68 -14.22
N THR A 241 -8.24 16.98 -15.19
CA THR A 241 -8.79 15.98 -16.08
C THR A 241 -8.01 16.03 -17.40
N GLU A 242 -6.73 15.63 -17.36
CA GLU A 242 -5.84 15.61 -18.53
C GLU A 242 -6.37 14.68 -19.65
N ARG A 243 -7.25 13.72 -19.33
CA ARG A 243 -7.97 12.91 -20.33
C ARG A 243 -9.08 13.65 -21.08
N THR A 244 -9.56 14.81 -20.60
CA THR A 244 -10.53 15.63 -21.34
C THR A 244 -9.87 16.64 -22.28
N GLN A 245 -8.58 16.96 -22.08
CA GLN A 245 -7.85 17.83 -23.01
C GLN A 245 -7.51 17.13 -24.33
N GLU A 246 -7.34 15.79 -24.34
CA GLU A 246 -7.11 15.04 -25.58
C GLU A 246 -8.36 14.93 -26.48
N HIS A 247 -9.55 15.27 -25.98
CA HIS A 247 -10.82 15.21 -26.74
C HIS A 247 -11.52 16.57 -26.92
N MET A 248 -11.01 17.64 -26.30
CA MET A 248 -11.44 19.00 -26.62
C MET A 248 -10.71 19.48 -27.88
N LEU A 249 -11.13 18.94 -29.04
CA LEU A 249 -10.89 19.62 -30.30
C LEU A 249 -11.42 21.05 -30.14
N ALA A 250 -10.53 22.03 -30.26
CA ALA A 250 -10.91 23.41 -30.39
C ALA A 250 -11.78 23.52 -31.64
N THR A 251 -13.10 23.55 -31.46
CA THR A 251 -14.01 23.96 -32.51
C THR A 251 -13.73 25.43 -32.75
N GLU A 252 -12.84 25.73 -33.69
CA GLU A 252 -12.72 27.08 -34.24
C GLU A 252 -14.09 27.45 -34.83
N ILE A 253 -14.86 28.21 -34.06
CA ILE A 253 -16.05 28.88 -34.59
C ILE A 253 -15.51 30.01 -35.46
N TYR A 254 -15.42 29.74 -36.76
CA TYR A 254 -15.17 30.79 -37.74
C TYR A 254 -16.32 31.79 -37.64
N PRO A 255 -16.05 33.10 -37.42
CA PRO A 255 -17.09 34.10 -37.51
C PRO A 255 -17.68 34.07 -38.92
N ILE A 256 -18.98 33.89 -39.02
CA ILE A 256 -19.72 34.06 -40.27
C ILE A 256 -19.54 35.53 -40.66
N ASP A 257 -18.85 35.78 -41.77
CA ASP A 257 -18.72 37.10 -42.38
C ASP A 257 -20.11 37.60 -42.79
N ALA A 258 -20.78 38.29 -41.87
CA ALA A 258 -21.94 39.09 -42.14
C ALA A 258 -21.48 40.38 -42.82
N ARG A 259 -21.24 40.35 -44.13
CA ARG A 259 -21.19 41.54 -45.01
C ARG A 259 -20.99 41.15 -46.48
N VAL A 260 -22.10 40.92 -47.19
CA VAL A 260 -22.28 41.50 -48.53
C VAL A 260 -23.74 41.89 -48.67
N ASP A 261 -24.07 43.08 -48.19
CA ASP A 261 -25.21 43.84 -48.69
C ASP A 261 -24.65 45.11 -49.35
N GLN A 262 -25.08 45.33 -50.59
CA GLN A 262 -25.20 46.61 -51.32
C GLN A 262 -23.93 47.23 -51.92
N ASN A 263 -23.70 46.99 -53.22
CA ASN A 263 -24.16 47.86 -54.33
C ASN A 263 -23.71 47.33 -55.70
#